data_AF-A0A816MII2-F1
#
_entry.id   AF-A0A816MII2-F1
#
_cell.length_a   1.000
_cell.length_b   1.000
_cell.length_c   1.000
_cell.angle_alpha   90.00
_cell.angle_beta   90.00
_cell.angle_gamma   90.00
#
_symmetry.space_group_name_H-M   'P 1'
#
loop_
_entity.id
_entity.type
_entity.pdbx_description
1 polymer ?
#
loop_
_entity_poly.entity_id
_entity_poly.type
_entity_poly.pdbx_seq_one_letter_code
_entity_poly.pdbx_strand_id
1 'polypeptide(L)'
;MIDPNNVDLVHHLVLYECDPTVKFDDNNLPEGVCDDYYREFSHCLSNTATVWAIVEFPTEAGDPVGGDFGIKYYVIEMHYNNPN
;
A
#
# COMPACT_ATOMS: atom_id res chain seq x y z
N MET A 1 7.51 5.70 -6.47
CA MET A 1 8.48 6.78 -6.76
C MET A 1 8.01 8.01 -6.01
N ILE A 2 8.87 8.63 -5.20
CA ILE A 2 8.53 9.85 -4.45
C ILE A 2 8.94 11.06 -5.32
N ASP A 3 8.10 12.10 -5.38
CA ASP A 3 8.46 13.36 -6.05
C ASP A 3 9.73 13.95 -5.40
N PRO A 4 10.77 14.31 -6.17
CA PRO A 4 12.00 14.87 -5.63
C PRO A 4 11.80 16.07 -4.70
N ASN A 5 10.74 16.86 -4.90
CA ASN A 5 10.43 18.03 -4.07
C ASN A 5 9.79 17.68 -2.72
N ASN A 6 9.34 16.43 -2.54
CA ASN A 6 8.62 15.97 -1.36
C ASN A 6 9.37 14.90 -0.55
N VAL A 7 10.62 14.58 -0.92
CA VAL A 7 11.42 13.53 -0.27
C VAL A 7 11.56 13.78 1.24
N ASP A 8 11.73 15.03 1.65
CA ASP A 8 11.89 15.39 3.06
C ASP A 8 10.56 15.38 3.85
N LEU A 9 9.42 15.34 3.15
CA LEU A 9 8.09 15.35 3.76
C LEU A 9 7.56 13.93 4.01
N VAL A 10 7.91 12.97 3.16
CA VAL A 10 7.46 11.58 3.28
C VAL A 10 8.26 10.90 4.40
N HIS A 11 7.60 10.63 5.53
CA HIS A 11 8.25 10.00 6.68
C HIS A 11 8.30 8.47 6.56
N HIS A 12 7.22 7.85 6.09
CA HIS A 12 7.22 6.44 5.68
C HIS A 12 6.08 6.15 4.69
N LEU A 13 6.23 5.01 4.01
CA LEU A 13 5.26 4.40 3.12
C LEU A 13 4.97 2.99 3.62
N VAL A 14 3.75 2.52 3.51
CA VAL A 14 3.38 1.13 3.79
C VAL A 14 2.58 0.60 2.61
N LEU A 15 2.89 -0.61 2.17
CA LEU A 15 2.14 -1.34 1.17
C LEU A 15 1.42 -2.51 1.86
N TYR A 16 0.11 -2.55 1.71
CA TYR A 16 -0.74 -3.63 2.23
C TYR A 16 -1.30 -4.48 1.12
N GLU A 17 -1.48 -5.77 1.39
CA GLU A 17 -2.19 -6.70 0.53
C GLU A 17 -3.66 -6.79 0.94
N CYS A 18 -4.56 -6.57 0.00
CA CYS A 18 -5.97 -6.83 0.24
C CYS A 18 -6.29 -8.32 0.19
N ASP A 19 -7.30 -8.75 0.97
CA ASP A 19 -7.88 -10.07 0.81
C ASP A 19 -8.24 -10.32 -0.68
N PRO A 20 -7.88 -11.48 -1.27
CA PRO A 20 -8.11 -11.79 -2.69
C PRO A 20 -9.58 -11.68 -3.14
N THR A 21 -10.53 -11.72 -2.19
CA THR A 21 -11.96 -11.64 -2.47
C THR A 21 -12.48 -10.20 -2.60
N VAL A 22 -11.70 -9.21 -2.19
CA VAL A 22 -12.05 -7.79 -2.32
C VAL A 22 -12.13 -7.40 -3.78
N LYS A 23 -13.17 -6.63 -4.11
CA LYS A 23 -13.35 -6.04 -5.44
C LYS A 23 -13.60 -4.55 -5.29
N PHE A 24 -12.75 -3.75 -5.90
CA PHE A 24 -13.01 -2.33 -6.06
C PHE A 24 -13.62 -2.07 -7.44
N ASP A 25 -14.30 -0.94 -7.58
CA ASP A 25 -14.64 -0.43 -8.91
C ASP A 25 -13.41 0.27 -9.47
N ASP A 26 -12.81 -0.30 -10.52
CA ASP A 26 -11.60 0.25 -11.13
C ASP A 26 -11.80 1.67 -11.68
N ASN A 27 -13.06 2.12 -11.89
CA ASN A 27 -13.37 3.49 -12.30
C ASN A 27 -13.54 4.46 -11.13
N ASN A 28 -13.58 3.95 -9.89
CA ASN A 28 -13.84 4.72 -8.69
C ASN A 28 -13.10 4.11 -7.49
N LEU A 29 -11.78 4.06 -7.60
CA LEU A 29 -10.92 3.60 -6.51
C LEU A 29 -10.92 4.63 -5.37
N PRO A 30 -11.08 4.19 -4.11
CA PRO A 30 -11.01 5.09 -2.96
C PRO A 30 -9.60 5.67 -2.79
N GLU A 31 -9.52 6.99 -2.66
CA GLU A 31 -8.30 7.71 -2.29
C GLU A 31 -8.64 8.78 -1.24
N GLY A 32 -7.74 9.03 -0.29
CA GLY A 32 -7.96 10.04 0.73
C GLY A 32 -7.14 9.87 2.00
N VAL A 33 -7.57 10.55 3.06
CA VAL A 33 -6.97 10.47 4.40
C VAL A 33 -7.27 9.08 4.99
N CYS A 34 -6.23 8.37 5.44
CA CYS A 34 -6.37 6.97 5.85
C CYS A 34 -7.40 6.76 6.97
N ASP A 35 -7.51 7.70 7.92
CA ASP A 35 -8.48 7.64 9.03
C ASP A 35 -9.93 7.65 8.55
N ASP A 36 -10.22 8.38 7.47
CA ASP A 36 -11.58 8.48 6.91
C ASP A 36 -12.00 7.20 6.16
N TYR A 37 -11.01 6.40 5.72
CA TYR A 37 -11.20 5.20 4.89
C TYR A 37 -10.81 3.89 5.61
N TYR A 38 -10.60 3.95 6.92
CA TYR A 38 -10.14 2.79 7.70
C TYR A 38 -11.09 1.58 7.56
N ARG A 39 -12.40 1.81 7.48
CA ARG A 39 -13.39 0.73 7.34
C ARG A 39 -13.35 0.09 5.96
N GLU A 40 -13.22 0.91 4.93
CA GLU A 40 -13.17 0.55 3.52
C GLU A 40 -11.91 -0.28 3.22
N PHE A 41 -10.80 0.03 3.89
CA PHE A 41 -9.54 -0.69 3.75
C PHE A 41 -9.30 -1.77 4.81
N SER A 42 -10.24 -2.01 5.73
CA SER A 42 -10.06 -2.99 6.82
C SER A 42 -9.70 -4.41 6.34
N HIS A 43 -10.12 -4.78 5.12
CA HIS A 43 -9.78 -6.05 4.47
C HIS A 43 -8.36 -6.11 3.88
N CYS A 44 -7.61 -5.01 3.94
CA CYS A 44 -6.24 -4.89 3.45
C CYS A 44 -5.24 -4.67 4.58
N LEU A 45 -5.61 -3.90 5.61
CA LEU A 45 -4.70 -3.47 6.67
C LEU A 45 -4.17 -4.62 7.57
N SER A 46 -4.68 -5.85 7.44
CA SER A 46 -4.19 -7.00 8.21
C SER A 46 -2.94 -7.66 7.63
N ASN A 47 -2.60 -7.41 6.36
CA ASN A 47 -1.44 -8.01 5.69
C ASN A 47 -0.52 -6.92 5.14
N THR A 48 0.65 -6.75 5.75
CA THR A 48 1.68 -5.82 5.27
C THR A 48 2.63 -6.52 4.32
N ALA A 49 2.66 -6.08 3.05
CA ALA A 49 3.63 -6.54 2.06
C ALA A 49 5.01 -5.93 2.32
N THR A 50 5.06 -4.61 2.54
CA THR A 50 6.31 -3.91 2.84
C THR A 50 6.09 -2.55 3.51
N VAL A 51 7.09 -2.07 4.24
CA VAL A 51 7.18 -0.70 4.80
C VAL A 51 8.44 -0.06 4.20
N TRP A 52 8.37 1.24 3.93
CA TRP A 52 9.24 2.03 3.04
C TRP A 52 10.58 1.36 2.71
N ALA A 53 10.63 0.88 1.48
CA ALA A 53 11.54 -0.16 1.03
C ALA A 53 12.94 0.36 0.69
N ILE A 54 13.91 -0.06 1.49
CA ILE A 54 15.08 -0.78 0.98
C ILE A 54 14.87 -2.24 1.38
N VAL A 55 13.98 -2.93 0.67
CA VAL A 55 13.84 -4.38 0.80
C VAL A 55 14.48 -4.98 -0.43
N GLU A 56 15.72 -5.41 -0.29
CA GLU A 56 16.35 -6.28 -1.28
C GLU A 56 15.91 -7.70 -0.98
N PHE A 57 15.14 -8.29 -1.87
CA PHE A 57 14.85 -9.71 -1.78
C PHE A 57 16.16 -10.50 -2.01
N PRO A 58 16.39 -11.60 -1.26
CA PRO A 58 17.45 -12.53 -1.62
C PRO A 58 17.16 -13.12 -3.00
N THR A 59 18.20 -13.59 -3.69
CA THR A 59 18.12 -14.05 -5.08
C THR A 59 17.08 -15.16 -5.33
N GLU A 60 16.76 -15.91 -4.29
CA GLU A 60 15.84 -17.05 -4.29
C GLU A 60 14.41 -16.70 -3.84
N ALA A 61 14.12 -15.46 -3.45
CA ALA A 61 12.82 -15.05 -2.94
C ALA A 61 12.22 -13.87 -3.71
N GLY A 62 10.91 -13.74 -3.58
CA GLY A 62 10.13 -12.63 -4.10
C GLY A 62 8.72 -12.70 -3.52
N ASP A 63 7.98 -11.61 -3.70
CA ASP A 63 6.58 -11.53 -3.28
C ASP A 63 5.67 -11.84 -4.47
N PRO A 64 4.84 -12.89 -4.42
CA PRO A 64 4.00 -13.28 -5.56
C PRO A 64 2.82 -12.31 -5.76
N VAL A 65 2.80 -11.65 -6.91
CA VAL A 65 1.74 -10.70 -7.28
C VAL A 65 0.78 -11.32 -8.31
N GLY A 66 -0.54 -11.26 -8.03
CA GLY A 66 -1.59 -11.66 -8.98
C GLY A 66 -1.85 -13.16 -9.10
N GLY A 67 -2.24 -13.63 -10.29
CA GLY A 67 -2.69 -15.02 -10.54
C GLY A 67 -4.15 -15.26 -10.11
N ASP A 68 -4.77 -16.37 -10.52
CA ASP A 68 -6.22 -16.61 -10.35
C ASP A 68 -6.69 -16.48 -8.89
N PHE A 69 -5.86 -16.95 -7.95
CA PHE A 69 -6.15 -16.97 -6.51
C PHE A 69 -5.32 -16.00 -5.68
N GLY A 70 -4.40 -15.24 -6.29
CA GLY A 70 -3.53 -14.32 -5.54
C GLY A 70 -4.12 -12.92 -5.37
N ILE A 71 -3.31 -12.06 -4.77
CA ILE A 71 -3.68 -10.68 -4.41
C ILE A 71 -4.03 -9.88 -5.66
N LYS A 72 -5.16 -9.17 -5.60
CA LYS A 72 -5.68 -8.37 -6.72
C LYS A 72 -5.43 -6.88 -6.54
N TYR A 73 -5.46 -6.43 -5.30
CA TYR A 73 -5.34 -5.03 -4.95
C TYR A 73 -4.32 -4.85 -3.83
N TYR A 74 -3.56 -3.78 -3.96
CA TYR A 74 -2.68 -3.29 -2.92
C TYR A 74 -3.12 -1.89 -2.52
N VAL A 75 -2.96 -1.55 -1.25
CA VAL A 75 -3.19 -0.20 -0.72
C VAL A 75 -1.86 0.38 -0.29
N ILE A 76 -1.56 1.59 -0.74
CA ILE A 76 -0.40 2.35 -0.26
C ILE A 76 -0.89 3.36 0.77
N GLU A 77 -0.37 3.25 1.99
CA GLU A 77 -0.45 4.28 3.02
C GLU A 77 0.82 5.13 2.96
N MET A 78 0.67 6.46 3.02
CA MET A 78 1.79 7.38 3.03
C MET A 78 1.63 8.35 4.20
N HIS A 79 2.59 8.29 5.14
CA HIS A 79 2.63 9.22 6.25
C HIS A 79 3.58 10.37 5.93
N TYR A 80 3.03 11.58 5.88
CA TYR A 80 3.79 12.81 5.74
C TYR A 80 4.06 13.41 7.12
N ASN A 81 5.32 13.76 7.40
CA ASN A 81 5.66 14.58 8.55
C ASN A 81 5.76 16.04 8.08
N ASN A 82 4.63 16.75 8.08
CA ASN A 82 4.58 18.17 7.76
C ASN A 82 4.28 19.01 9.02
N PRO A 83 5.30 19.42 9.78
CA PRO A 83 5.12 20.12 11.05
C PRO A 83 4.69 21.60 10.92
N ASN A 84 4.54 22.15 9.70
CA ASN A 84 4.19 23.55 9.44
C ASN A 84 3.00 23.70 8.49
#